data_AF-A0A0K8SQI2-F1
#
_entry.id   AF-A0A0K8SQI2-F1
#
_cell.length_a   1.000
_cell.length_b   1.000
_cell.length_c   1.000
_cell.angle_alpha   90.00
_cell.angle_beta   90.00
_cell.angle_gamma   90.00
#
_symmetry.space_group_name_H-M   'P 1'
#
loop_
_entity.id
_entity.type
_entity.pdbx_description
1 polymer ?
#
loop_
_entity_poly.entity_id
_entity_poly.type
_entity_poly.pdbx_seq_one_letter_code
_entity_poly.pdbx_strand_id
1 'polypeptide(L)'
;SLGAHVVGNAGRQAGRRAARVTGLDPAGPNWGGNSNALNGNDGQYVEAIHTDGGLLGIFDRIANGDFYPNGGRNPQPGCWISTCSHSRAYDLFASSVRTNHFVGRLCSNTNQAQNNQCTGSTFNMGNAIISKRGSGIYGLTTSNNW
;
A
#
# COMPACT_ATOMS: atom_id res chain seq x y z
N SER A 1 0.74 8.78 -4.20
CA SER A 1 0.25 9.69 -5.26
C SER A 1 0.49 9.14 -6.68
N LEU A 2 0.42 9.99 -7.72
CA LEU A 2 0.57 9.65 -9.14
C LEU A 2 1.86 8.89 -9.49
N GLY A 3 2.96 9.14 -8.75
CA GLY A 3 4.23 8.44 -8.94
C GLY A 3 4.10 6.92 -8.89
N ALA A 4 3.16 6.38 -8.11
CA ALA A 4 2.88 4.94 -8.06
C ALA A 4 2.47 4.37 -9.42
N HIS A 5 1.61 5.08 -10.15
CA HIS A 5 1.20 4.66 -11.49
C HIS A 5 2.32 4.85 -12.51
N VAL A 6 3.12 5.92 -12.38
CA VAL A 6 4.28 6.15 -13.25
C VAL A 6 5.28 5.00 -13.15
N VAL A 7 5.69 4.62 -11.94
CA VAL A 7 6.63 3.50 -11.75
C VAL A 7 6.01 2.15 -12.12
N GLY A 8 4.70 1.99 -11.92
CA GLY A 8 3.96 0.81 -12.36
C GLY A 8 4.02 0.62 -13.88
N ASN A 9 3.66 1.66 -14.63
CA ASN A 9 3.73 1.64 -16.09
C ASN A 9 5.17 1.43 -16.59
N ALA A 10 6.16 2.07 -15.96
CA ALA A 10 7.57 1.87 -16.30
C ALA A 10 8.00 0.39 -16.11
N GLY A 11 7.62 -0.23 -14.99
CA GLY A 11 7.91 -1.65 -14.71
C GLY A 11 7.24 -2.59 -15.71
N ARG A 12 6.00 -2.29 -16.11
CA ARG A 12 5.27 -3.03 -17.15
C ARG A 12 5.94 -2.91 -18.52
N GLN A 13 6.32 -1.69 -18.92
CA GLN A 13 7.03 -1.43 -20.17
C GLN A 13 8.41 -2.09 -20.19
N ALA A 14 9.06 -2.21 -19.03
CA ALA A 14 10.33 -2.93 -18.87
C ALA A 14 10.17 -4.47 -18.84
N GLY A 15 8.99 -5.00 -19.18
CA GLY A 15 8.74 -6.44 -19.23
C GLY A 15 8.68 -7.10 -17.85
N ARG A 16 8.21 -6.38 -16.83
CA ARG A 16 8.03 -6.89 -15.46
C ARG A 16 9.33 -7.35 -14.79
N ARG A 17 10.49 -6.84 -15.25
CA ARG A 17 11.81 -7.25 -14.76
C ARG A 17 12.16 -6.69 -13.39
N ALA A 18 11.47 -5.63 -12.95
CA ALA A 18 11.66 -5.07 -11.62
C ALA A 18 11.32 -6.12 -10.55
N ALA A 19 12.28 -6.41 -9.67
CA ALA A 19 12.08 -7.38 -8.59
C ALA A 19 10.98 -6.97 -7.59
N ARG A 20 10.78 -5.66 -7.44
CA ARG A 20 9.80 -5.04 -6.55
C ARG A 20 9.34 -3.69 -7.08
N VAL A 21 8.04 -3.42 -7.00
CA VAL A 21 7.44 -2.10 -7.18
C VAL A 21 6.59 -1.82 -5.94
N THR A 22 6.75 -0.64 -5.34
CA THR A 22 5.97 -0.23 -4.16
C THR A 22 5.22 1.06 -4.48
N GLY A 23 3.88 1.00 -4.38
CA GLY A 23 2.99 2.15 -4.50
C GLY A 23 2.72 2.77 -3.13
N LEU A 24 3.09 4.03 -2.96
CA LEU A 24 2.87 4.78 -1.72
C LEU A 24 1.65 5.69 -1.91
N ASP A 25 0.55 5.29 -1.29
CA ASP A 25 -0.81 5.83 -1.42
C ASP A 25 -1.16 6.19 -2.87
N PRO A 26 -1.25 5.20 -3.80
CA PRO A 26 -1.43 5.46 -5.23
C PRO A 26 -2.65 6.36 -5.48
N ALA A 27 -2.59 7.25 -6.47
CA ALA A 27 -3.65 8.25 -6.66
C ALA A 27 -5.01 7.60 -6.94
N GLY A 28 -6.07 8.14 -6.32
CA GLY A 28 -7.45 7.66 -6.47
C GLY A 28 -8.19 8.20 -7.69
N PRO A 29 -8.34 9.54 -7.81
CA PRO A 29 -9.17 10.14 -8.85
C PRO A 29 -8.77 9.68 -10.26
N ASN A 30 -9.73 9.13 -11.02
CA ASN A 30 -9.59 8.58 -12.38
C ASN A 30 -8.75 7.29 -12.53
N TRP A 31 -8.31 6.68 -11.42
CA TRP A 31 -7.49 5.46 -11.46
C TRP A 31 -8.25 4.17 -11.10
N GLY A 32 -9.40 4.27 -10.43
CA GLY A 32 -10.28 3.13 -10.21
C GLY A 32 -10.72 2.49 -11.53
N GLY A 33 -10.45 1.19 -11.70
CA GLY A 33 -10.73 0.45 -12.94
C GLY A 33 -9.86 0.83 -14.15
N ASN A 34 -8.90 1.75 -13.99
CA ASN A 34 -8.02 2.17 -15.09
C ASN A 34 -6.95 1.09 -15.35
N SER A 35 -6.86 0.60 -16.59
CA SER A 35 -5.87 -0.43 -16.97
C SER A 35 -4.41 0.04 -16.85
N ASN A 36 -4.19 1.36 -16.87
CA ASN A 36 -2.88 1.97 -16.66
C ASN A 36 -2.58 2.25 -15.19
N ALA A 37 -3.49 1.96 -14.26
CA ALA A 37 -3.18 2.04 -12.84
C ALA A 37 -2.03 1.10 -12.47
N LEU A 38 -1.47 1.33 -11.28
CA LEU A 38 -0.50 0.41 -10.70
C LEU A 38 -1.23 -0.92 -10.53
N ASN A 39 -0.63 -2.03 -10.94
CA ASN A 39 -1.21 -3.35 -10.72
C ASN A 39 -0.18 -4.44 -10.45
N GLY A 40 -0.65 -5.62 -10.04
CA GLY A 40 0.21 -6.78 -9.73
C GLY A 40 1.09 -7.30 -10.88
N ASN A 41 0.91 -6.82 -12.11
CA ASN A 41 1.77 -7.15 -13.24
C ASN A 41 2.94 -6.16 -13.44
N ASP A 42 3.13 -5.16 -12.58
CA ASP A 42 4.12 -4.12 -12.80
C ASP A 42 5.54 -4.49 -12.35
N GLY A 43 5.68 -5.64 -11.71
CA GLY A 43 6.96 -6.23 -11.35
C GLY A 43 6.81 -7.71 -11.02
N GLN A 44 7.86 -8.29 -10.45
CA GLN A 44 7.84 -9.64 -9.87
C GLN A 44 7.07 -9.68 -8.56
N TYR A 45 7.06 -8.56 -7.83
CA TYR A 45 6.22 -8.34 -6.66
C TYR A 45 5.83 -6.86 -6.61
N VAL A 46 4.54 -6.61 -6.42
CA VAL A 46 3.97 -5.27 -6.31
C VAL A 46 3.23 -5.19 -4.99
N GLU A 47 3.46 -4.12 -4.24
CA GLU A 47 2.68 -3.81 -3.05
C GLU A 47 2.19 -2.37 -3.08
N ALA A 48 1.07 -2.12 -2.40
CA ALA A 48 0.53 -0.78 -2.21
C ALA A 48 0.29 -0.53 -0.72
N ILE A 49 0.62 0.68 -0.25
CA ILE A 49 0.35 1.14 1.10
C ILE A 49 -0.70 2.25 0.99
N HIS A 50 -1.92 1.97 1.45
CA HIS A 50 -3.06 2.87 1.38
C HIS A 50 -3.21 3.61 2.70
N THR A 51 -3.17 4.93 2.70
CA THR A 51 -3.28 5.75 3.91
C THR A 51 -4.29 6.87 3.77
N ASP A 52 -4.72 7.20 2.55
CA ASP A 52 -5.80 8.15 2.25
C ASP A 52 -6.77 7.59 1.20
N GLY A 53 -7.04 6.28 1.26
CA GLY A 53 -7.87 5.58 0.29
C GLY A 53 -9.32 6.12 0.25
N GLY A 54 -9.81 6.34 -0.97
CA GLY A 54 -11.16 6.83 -1.23
C GLY A 54 -11.27 8.36 -1.27
N LEU A 55 -10.17 9.09 -1.09
CA LEU A 55 -10.11 10.55 -1.28
C LEU A 55 -8.97 10.96 -2.22
N LEU A 56 -7.73 11.11 -1.74
CA LEU A 56 -6.57 11.34 -2.62
C LEU A 56 -5.95 10.03 -3.09
N GLY A 57 -5.98 9.01 -2.23
CA GLY A 57 -5.52 7.65 -2.54
C GLY A 57 -6.62 6.78 -3.14
N ILE A 58 -6.25 5.80 -3.96
CA ILE A 58 -7.13 4.70 -4.38
C ILE A 58 -7.32 3.74 -3.21
N PHE A 59 -8.53 3.25 -3.00
CA PHE A 59 -8.82 2.24 -1.94
C PHE A 59 -8.91 0.82 -2.51
N ASP A 60 -8.92 0.68 -3.83
CA ASP A 60 -9.06 -0.60 -4.50
C ASP A 60 -7.84 -1.49 -4.23
N ARG A 61 -8.08 -2.80 -4.18
CA ARG A 61 -7.01 -3.80 -4.20
C ARG A 61 -6.40 -3.81 -5.60
N ILE A 62 -5.18 -3.28 -5.72
CA ILE A 62 -4.50 -3.13 -7.01
C ILE A 62 -3.19 -3.90 -7.08
N ALA A 63 -2.57 -4.23 -5.95
CA ALA A 63 -1.25 -4.86 -5.92
C ALA A 63 -1.30 -6.38 -5.67
N ASN A 64 -0.13 -7.03 -5.58
CA ASN A 64 -0.06 -8.38 -5.01
C ASN A 64 -0.39 -8.30 -3.52
N GLY A 65 0.30 -7.43 -2.79
CA GLY A 65 0.02 -7.12 -1.38
C GLY A 65 -0.50 -5.70 -1.19
N ASP A 66 -1.75 -5.55 -0.77
CA ASP A 66 -2.35 -4.26 -0.45
C ASP A 66 -2.43 -4.11 1.07
N PHE A 67 -1.74 -3.10 1.61
CA PHE A 67 -1.67 -2.83 3.05
C PHE A 67 -2.51 -1.59 3.40
N TYR A 68 -3.33 -1.73 4.44
CA TYR A 68 -4.27 -0.70 4.89
C TYR A 68 -3.98 -0.31 6.36
N PRO A 69 -2.88 0.43 6.64
CA PRO A 69 -2.63 0.99 7.96
C PRO A 69 -3.83 1.77 8.50
N ASN A 70 -4.28 1.41 9.70
CA ASN A 70 -5.38 2.06 10.40
C ASN A 70 -6.67 2.13 9.56
N GLY A 71 -6.97 1.06 8.81
CA GLY A 71 -8.10 1.02 7.89
C GLY A 71 -7.84 1.60 6.51
N GLY A 72 -6.65 2.16 6.27
CA GLY A 72 -6.18 2.64 4.98
C GLY A 72 -6.90 3.87 4.42
N ARG A 73 -7.55 4.64 5.29
CA ARG A 73 -8.26 5.87 4.96
C ARG A 73 -7.80 7.02 5.86
N ASN A 74 -8.20 8.25 5.53
CA ASN A 74 -8.09 9.36 6.50
C ASN A 74 -9.13 9.23 7.62
N PRO A 75 -8.83 9.85 8.79
CA PRO A 75 -7.53 10.36 9.20
C PRO A 75 -6.58 9.23 9.66
N GLN A 76 -5.32 9.30 9.25
CA GLN A 76 -4.27 8.50 9.89
C GLN A 76 -3.91 9.07 11.27
N PRO A 77 -3.42 8.26 12.22
CA PRO A 77 -2.98 8.75 13.53
C PRO A 77 -1.99 9.92 13.43
N GLY A 78 -2.31 11.03 14.11
CA GLY A 78 -1.51 12.26 14.08
C GLY A 78 -1.74 13.17 12.86
N CYS A 79 -2.70 12.87 11.99
CA CYS A 79 -3.06 13.70 10.84
C CYS A 79 -4.44 14.34 10.98
N TRP A 80 -4.53 15.63 10.65
CA TRP A 80 -5.79 16.41 10.70
C TRP A 80 -6.34 16.82 9.33
N ILE A 81 -5.56 16.57 8.28
CA ILE A 81 -5.93 16.85 6.89
C ILE A 81 -5.54 15.67 6.01
N SER A 82 -6.23 15.52 4.89
CA SER A 82 -6.02 14.42 3.95
C SER A 82 -4.61 14.40 3.36
N THR A 83 -4.00 15.55 3.06
CA THR A 83 -2.61 15.61 2.56
C THR A 83 -1.59 15.04 3.56
N CYS A 84 -1.84 15.16 4.87
CA CYS A 84 -1.02 14.50 5.89
C CYS A 84 -1.20 12.98 5.83
N SER A 85 -2.45 12.50 5.76
CA SER A 85 -2.75 11.06 5.65
C SER A 85 -2.18 10.47 4.36
N HIS A 86 -2.25 11.19 3.25
CA HIS A 86 -1.66 10.81 1.96
C HIS A 86 -0.14 10.69 2.02
N SER A 87 0.49 11.65 2.71
CA SER A 87 1.95 11.68 2.92
C SER A 87 2.44 10.58 3.88
N ARG A 88 1.56 10.11 4.77
CA ARG A 88 1.90 9.08 5.76
C ARG A 88 2.45 7.79 5.13
N ALA A 89 2.02 7.43 3.92
CA ALA A 89 2.51 6.21 3.25
C ALA A 89 4.03 6.19 3.06
N TYR A 90 4.66 7.31 2.68
CA TYR A 90 6.11 7.33 2.49
C TYR A 90 6.88 7.35 3.82
N ASP A 91 6.34 7.96 4.87
CA ASP A 91 6.93 7.92 6.22
C ASP A 91 6.95 6.48 6.76
N LEU A 92 5.81 5.79 6.65
CA LEU A 92 5.67 4.40 7.08
C LEU A 92 6.61 3.49 6.28
N PHE A 93 6.71 3.71 4.96
CA PHE A 93 7.65 2.95 4.14
C PHE A 93 9.10 3.20 4.57
N ALA A 94 9.51 4.45 4.78
CA ALA A 94 10.85 4.78 5.24
C ALA A 94 11.19 4.13 6.58
N SER A 95 10.28 4.16 7.56
CA SER A 95 10.48 3.47 8.84
C SER A 95 10.55 1.96 8.64
N SER A 96 9.70 1.37 7.80
CA SER A 96 9.69 -0.07 7.50
C SER A 96 11.02 -0.55 6.90
N VAL A 97 11.70 0.26 6.09
CA VAL A 97 13.00 -0.08 5.49
C VAL A 97 14.07 -0.16 6.58
N ARG A 98 14.01 0.71 7.59
CA ARG A 98 14.98 0.74 8.69
C ARG A 98 14.78 -0.39 9.71
N THR A 99 13.54 -0.79 9.94
CA THR A 99 13.17 -1.59 11.14
C THR A 99 12.38 -2.85 10.84
N ASN A 100 11.72 -2.93 9.67
CA ASN A 100 10.88 -4.05 9.25
C ASN A 100 9.79 -4.43 10.27
N HIS A 101 9.31 -3.49 11.11
CA HIS A 101 8.49 -3.83 12.27
C HIS A 101 6.96 -3.77 12.05
N PHE A 102 6.49 -3.21 10.93
CA PHE A 102 5.06 -3.14 10.64
C PHE A 102 4.52 -4.49 10.22
N VAL A 103 3.81 -5.19 11.11
CA VAL A 103 3.23 -6.51 10.85
C VAL A 103 1.75 -6.37 10.46
N GLY A 104 1.44 -6.67 9.20
CA GLY A 104 0.07 -6.79 8.70
C GLY A 104 -0.53 -8.16 8.97
N ARG A 105 -1.85 -8.21 9.20
CA ARG A 105 -2.63 -9.45 9.26
C ARG A 105 -3.50 -9.60 8.03
N LEU A 106 -3.50 -10.79 7.43
CA LEU A 106 -4.29 -11.09 6.25
C LEU A 106 -5.80 -10.96 6.54
N CYS A 107 -6.49 -10.26 5.65
CA CYS A 107 -7.91 -10.00 5.67
C CYS A 107 -8.60 -10.77 4.53
N SER A 108 -9.85 -11.20 4.75
CA SER A 108 -10.64 -11.86 3.71
C SER A 108 -11.12 -10.88 2.63
N ASN A 109 -11.26 -9.60 2.96
CA ASN A 109 -11.71 -8.54 2.06
C ASN A 109 -11.28 -7.15 2.57
N THR A 110 -11.51 -6.12 1.76
CA THR A 110 -11.18 -4.73 2.10
C THR A 110 -12.02 -4.17 3.25
N ASN A 111 -13.24 -4.67 3.49
CA ASN A 111 -14.04 -4.24 4.64
C ASN A 111 -13.40 -4.66 5.97
N GLN A 112 -12.84 -5.88 6.05
CA GLN A 112 -12.08 -6.31 7.22
C GLN A 112 -10.83 -5.45 7.41
N ALA A 113 -10.13 -5.11 6.32
CA ALA A 113 -8.97 -4.23 6.37
C ALA A 113 -9.35 -2.85 6.89
N GLN A 114 -10.42 -2.25 6.34
CA GLN A 114 -10.95 -0.94 6.75
C GLN A 114 -11.30 -0.89 8.24
N ASN A 115 -11.90 -1.96 8.77
CA ASN A 115 -12.33 -2.03 10.16
C ASN A 115 -11.24 -2.59 11.10
N ASN A 116 -10.04 -2.90 10.59
CA ASN A 116 -8.96 -3.57 11.32
C ASN A 116 -9.37 -4.91 11.99
N GLN A 117 -10.21 -5.70 11.31
CA GLN A 117 -10.77 -6.97 11.82
C GLN A 117 -10.09 -8.21 11.21
N CYS A 118 -8.81 -8.10 10.85
CA CYS A 118 -8.10 -9.14 10.12
C CYS A 118 -7.50 -10.20 11.04
N THR A 119 -7.82 -11.47 10.81
CA THR A 119 -7.44 -12.59 11.69
C THR A 119 -6.52 -13.61 11.04
N GLY A 120 -6.16 -13.44 9.76
CA GLY A 120 -5.32 -14.38 9.03
C GLY A 120 -3.83 -14.33 9.41
N SER A 121 -3.01 -14.98 8.57
CA SER A 121 -1.55 -15.02 8.71
C SER A 121 -0.92 -13.63 8.65
N THR A 122 0.29 -13.52 9.19
CA THR A 122 1.02 -12.25 9.23
C THR A 122 1.92 -12.06 8.02
N PHE A 123 2.10 -10.80 7.63
CA PHE A 123 3.06 -10.41 6.61
C PHE A 123 3.48 -8.96 6.84
N ASN A 124 4.79 -8.70 6.87
CA ASN A 124 5.29 -7.37 7.17
C ASN A 124 4.93 -6.41 6.02
N MET A 125 4.60 -5.16 6.31
CA MET A 125 4.42 -4.09 5.34
C MET A 125 5.77 -3.46 4.99
N GLY A 126 5.97 -3.07 3.72
CA GLY A 126 7.19 -2.36 3.31
C GLY A 126 8.44 -3.22 3.50
N ASN A 127 9.57 -2.64 3.91
CA ASN A 127 10.89 -3.23 4.18
C ASN A 127 11.94 -3.21 3.05
N ALA A 128 13.20 -3.49 3.41
CA ALA A 128 14.36 -3.50 2.50
C ALA A 128 14.57 -4.83 1.74
N ILE A 129 13.71 -5.83 1.93
CA ILE A 129 13.88 -7.18 1.34
C ILE A 129 13.44 -7.14 -0.13
N ILE A 130 14.38 -7.11 -1.06
CA ILE A 130 14.09 -7.06 -2.52
C ILE A 130 13.43 -8.35 -3.03
N SER A 131 13.73 -9.49 -2.40
CA SER A 131 13.15 -10.79 -2.73
C SER A 131 11.77 -11.04 -2.10
N LYS A 132 11.18 -10.04 -1.45
CA LYS A 132 9.86 -10.14 -0.80
C LYS A 132 8.80 -10.63 -1.80
N ARG A 133 8.02 -11.63 -1.39
CA ARG A 133 6.89 -12.19 -2.15
C ARG A 133 5.72 -12.41 -1.20
N GLY A 134 4.50 -12.30 -1.74
CA GLY A 134 3.27 -12.48 -0.99
C GLY A 134 2.08 -12.04 -1.83
N SER A 135 0.87 -12.37 -1.37
CA SER A 135 -0.35 -11.88 -1.99
C SER A 135 -1.45 -11.81 -0.95
N GLY A 136 -2.21 -10.72 -0.92
CA GLY A 136 -3.30 -10.56 0.01
C GLY A 136 -3.64 -9.11 0.30
N ILE A 137 -4.68 -8.95 1.11
CA ILE A 137 -5.12 -7.69 1.69
C ILE A 137 -4.70 -7.75 3.15
N TYR A 138 -3.98 -6.75 3.64
CA TYR A 138 -3.41 -6.76 4.98
C TYR A 138 -3.84 -5.52 5.76
N GLY A 139 -4.42 -5.73 6.93
CA GLY A 139 -4.75 -4.68 7.89
C GLY A 139 -3.69 -4.64 8.99
N LEU A 140 -3.39 -3.45 9.50
CA LEU A 140 -2.47 -3.21 10.61
C LEU A 140 -2.77 -1.88 11.28
N THR A 141 -2.31 -1.72 12.50
CA THR A 141 -2.39 -0.45 13.22
C THR A 141 -1.00 0.16 13.37
N THR A 142 -0.94 1.49 13.34
CA THR A 142 0.29 2.26 13.60
C THR A 142 -0.03 3.37 14.60
N SER A 143 0.99 3.94 15.23
CA SER A 143 0.82 5.10 16.11
C SER A 143 1.04 6.41 15.34
N ASN A 144 0.92 7.54 16.04
CA ASN A 144 1.29 8.85 15.49
C ASN A 144 2.82 9.06 15.40
N ASN A 145 3.62 8.20 16.04
CA ASN A 145 5.08 8.13 15.94
C ASN A 145 5.48 6.81 15.24
N TRP A 146 6.50 6.84 14.39
CA TRP A 146 6.84 5.77 13.44
C TRP A 146 8.29 5.28 13.57
#